data_AF-A0A2S4KVY4-F1
#
_entry.id   AF-A0A2S4KVY4-F1
#
_cell.length_a   1.000
_cell.length_b   1.000
_cell.length_c   1.000
_cell.angle_alpha   90.00
_cell.angle_beta   90.00
_cell.angle_gamma   90.00
#
_symmetry.space_group_name_H-M   'P 1'
#
loop_
_entity.id
_entity.type
_entity.pdbx_description
1 polymer ?
#
loop_
_entity_poly.entity_id
_entity_poly.type
_entity_poly.pdbx_seq_one_letter_code
_entity_poly.pdbx_strand_id
1 'polypeptide(L)'
;MLFNKLWLDCLPDRHRDVFSRALSNVLSTETAELTYAQIVDGLPLSSVQNDAYDFGLHLPGRHPLHDRHTATLERTRQIHREFSIESLEFDSRASSRLFDNN
;
A
#
# COMPACT_ATOMS: atom_id res chain seq x y z
N MET A 1 25.72 6.76 14.98
CA MET A 1 25.41 5.43 14.43
C MET A 1 24.85 5.63 13.03
N LEU A 2 25.56 5.20 11.99
CA LEU A 2 25.07 5.20 10.62
C LEU A 2 24.25 3.92 10.44
N PHE A 3 22.97 4.06 10.08
CA PHE A 3 22.09 2.93 9.82
C PHE A 3 22.29 2.49 8.38
N ASN A 4 22.59 1.20 8.18
CA ASN A 4 22.71 0.65 6.84
C ASN A 4 21.33 0.29 6.31
N LYS A 5 21.08 0.73 5.09
CA LYS A 5 19.93 0.34 4.30
C LYS A 5 20.23 -1.02 3.65
N LEU A 6 19.32 -1.98 3.80
CA LEU A 6 19.43 -3.32 3.25
C LEU A 6 18.45 -3.46 2.09
N TRP A 7 18.93 -3.99 0.98
CA TRP A 7 18.13 -4.29 -0.21
C TRP A 7 17.70 -5.76 -0.18
N LEU A 8 16.68 -6.15 -0.96
CA LEU A 8 16.29 -7.57 -1.05
C LEU A 8 17.40 -8.48 -1.58
N ASP A 9 18.36 -7.93 -2.32
CA ASP A 9 19.48 -8.69 -2.88
C ASP A 9 20.44 -9.28 -1.82
N CYS A 10 20.38 -8.79 -0.58
CA CYS A 10 21.16 -9.34 0.53
C CYS A 10 20.52 -10.57 1.16
N LEU A 11 19.27 -10.90 0.79
CA LEU A 11 18.58 -12.10 1.23
C LEU A 11 18.99 -13.29 0.36
N PRO A 12 19.18 -14.49 0.95
CA PRO A 12 19.33 -15.71 0.15
C PRO A 12 18.12 -15.92 -0.76
N ASP A 13 18.34 -16.46 -1.96
CA ASP A 13 17.31 -16.63 -3.01
C ASP A 13 15.97 -17.17 -2.48
N ARG A 14 16.03 -18.20 -1.62
CA ARG A 14 14.83 -18.80 -1.02
C ARG A 14 14.03 -17.82 -0.17
N HIS A 15 14.70 -17.00 0.64
CA HIS A 15 14.03 -16.01 1.49
C HIS A 15 13.48 -14.86 0.65
N ARG A 16 14.25 -14.42 -0.35
CA ARG A 16 13.81 -13.43 -1.33
C ARG A 16 12.55 -13.89 -2.06
N ASP A 17 12.51 -15.11 -2.56
CA ASP A 17 11.36 -15.65 -3.30
C ASP A 17 10.10 -15.76 -2.42
N VAL A 18 10.25 -16.27 -1.19
CA VAL A 18 9.14 -16.37 -0.24
C VAL A 18 8.60 -14.98 0.12
N PHE A 19 9.50 -14.03 0.39
CA PHE A 19 9.12 -12.66 0.72
C PHE A 19 8.42 -11.97 -0.47
N SER A 20 9.02 -12.02 -1.67
CA SER A 20 8.45 -11.41 -2.88
C SER A 20 7.08 -11.99 -3.20
N ARG A 21 6.89 -13.31 -3.04
CA ARG A 21 5.58 -13.95 -3.22
C ARG A 21 4.56 -13.51 -2.16
N ALA A 22 4.96 -13.47 -0.89
CA ALA A 22 4.07 -13.04 0.19
C ALA A 22 3.60 -11.60 -0.02
N LEU A 23 4.53 -10.70 -0.37
CA LEU A 23 4.20 -9.32 -0.63
C LEU A 23 3.31 -9.16 -1.87
N SER A 24 3.61 -9.86 -2.96
CA SER A 24 2.79 -9.86 -4.18
C SER A 24 1.34 -10.30 -3.89
N ASN A 25 1.17 -11.33 -3.06
CA ASN A 25 -0.16 -11.79 -2.66
C ASN A 25 -0.94 -10.72 -1.89
N VAL A 26 -0.28 -10.00 -0.96
CA VAL A 26 -0.92 -8.89 -0.22
C VAL A 26 -1.30 -7.76 -1.17
N LEU A 27 -0.41 -7.38 -2.07
CA LEU A 27 -0.63 -6.29 -3.04
C LEU A 27 -1.74 -6.62 -4.05
N SER A 28 -1.97 -7.90 -4.37
CA SER A 28 -3.06 -8.34 -5.25
C SER A 28 -4.46 -8.31 -4.62
N THR A 29 -4.58 -7.93 -3.35
CA THR A 29 -5.89 -7.87 -2.68
C THR A 29 -6.65 -6.60 -3.05
N GLU A 30 -7.98 -6.69 -3.12
CA GLU A 30 -8.86 -5.53 -3.32
C GLU A 30 -8.64 -4.47 -2.22
N THR A 31 -8.43 -4.89 -0.97
CA THR A 31 -8.14 -3.99 0.14
C THR A 31 -6.87 -3.17 -0.11
N ALA A 32 -5.81 -3.79 -0.65
CA ALA A 32 -4.58 -3.08 -0.99
C ALA A 32 -4.82 -2.09 -2.14
N GLU A 33 -5.50 -2.51 -3.22
CA GLU A 33 -5.83 -1.64 -4.36
C GLU A 33 -6.64 -0.41 -3.92
N LEU A 34 -7.69 -0.62 -3.11
CA LEU A 34 -8.52 0.45 -2.56
C LEU A 34 -7.70 1.38 -1.66
N THR A 35 -6.88 0.83 -0.77
CA THR A 35 -6.04 1.62 0.14
C THR A 35 -5.04 2.49 -0.64
N TYR A 36 -4.41 1.95 -1.69
CA TYR A 36 -3.51 2.74 -2.53
C TYR A 36 -4.24 3.84 -3.29
N ALA A 37 -5.45 3.55 -3.81
CA ALA A 37 -6.27 4.56 -4.44
C ALA A 37 -6.60 5.69 -3.47
N GLN A 38 -6.95 5.39 -2.22
CA GLN A 38 -7.19 6.41 -1.20
C GLN A 38 -5.94 7.24 -0.89
N ILE A 39 -4.75 6.61 -0.80
CA ILE A 39 -3.48 7.32 -0.56
C ILE A 39 -3.15 8.25 -1.73
N VAL A 40 -3.37 7.80 -2.97
CA VAL A 40 -3.07 8.57 -4.19
C VAL A 40 -4.08 9.72 -4.38
N ASP A 41 -5.37 9.50 -4.08
CA ASP A 41 -6.42 10.53 -4.20
C ASP A 41 -6.44 11.48 -2.99
N GLY A 42 -5.92 11.04 -1.84
CA GLY A 42 -6.10 11.71 -0.55
C GLY A 42 -7.54 11.69 -0.05
N LEU A 43 -8.40 10.85 -0.64
CA LEU A 43 -9.82 10.77 -0.35
C LEU A 43 -10.17 9.44 0.34
N PRO A 44 -11.02 9.45 1.37
CA PRO A 44 -11.58 8.22 1.95
C PRO A 44 -12.51 7.48 0.96
N LEU A 45 -12.81 6.20 1.23
CA LEU A 45 -13.79 5.45 0.44
C LEU A 45 -15.18 6.07 0.56
N SER A 46 -16.00 5.90 -0.47
CA SER A 46 -17.43 6.25 -0.42
C SER A 46 -18.19 5.55 0.71
N SER A 47 -17.76 4.37 1.16
CA SER A 47 -18.32 3.71 2.36
C SER A 47 -18.04 4.51 3.64
N VAL A 48 -16.85 5.07 3.80
CA VAL A 48 -16.50 5.95 4.94
C VAL A 48 -17.32 7.25 4.90
N GLN A 49 -17.67 7.72 3.70
CA GLN A 49 -18.62 8.83 3.56
C GLN A 49 -20.02 8.46 4.06
N ASN A 50 -20.51 7.24 3.79
CA ASN A 50 -21.81 6.80 4.29
C ASN A 50 -21.80 6.72 5.82
N ASP A 51 -20.73 6.22 6.42
CA ASP A 51 -20.57 6.23 7.88
C ASP A 51 -20.62 7.67 8.43
N ALA A 52 -19.95 8.63 7.77
CA ALA A 52 -19.99 10.03 8.17
C ALA A 52 -21.40 10.64 8.07
N TYR A 53 -22.19 10.21 7.06
CA TYR A 53 -23.60 10.59 6.91
C TYR A 53 -24.45 10.05 8.08
N ASP A 54 -24.23 8.80 8.50
CA ASP A 54 -24.92 8.20 9.65
C ASP A 54 -24.59 8.92 10.97
N PHE A 55 -23.44 9.58 11.06
CA PHE A 55 -23.05 10.46 12.18
C PHE A 55 -23.42 11.94 11.98
N GLY A 56 -24.22 12.29 10.96
CA GLY A 56 -24.74 13.64 10.75
C GLY A 56 -23.78 14.60 10.04
N LEU A 57 -22.68 14.12 9.47
CA LEU A 57 -21.80 14.92 8.63
C LEU A 57 -22.33 14.96 7.19
N HIS A 58 -23.01 16.04 6.83
CA HIS A 58 -23.50 16.24 5.47
C HIS A 58 -22.47 16.95 4.61
N LEU A 59 -21.98 16.25 3.59
CA LEU A 59 -21.09 16.84 2.59
C LEU A 59 -21.90 17.64 1.56
N PRO A 60 -21.42 18.83 1.13
CA PRO A 60 -22.13 19.66 0.17
C PRO A 60 -22.29 18.96 -1.19
N GLY A 61 -23.38 19.27 -1.91
CA GLY A 61 -23.81 18.54 -3.12
C GLY A 61 -22.79 18.46 -4.28
N ARG A 62 -21.75 19.29 -4.30
CA ARG A 62 -20.51 19.05 -5.06
C ARG A 62 -19.39 18.84 -4.05
N HIS A 63 -19.11 17.58 -3.72
CA HIS A 63 -18.00 17.20 -2.87
C HIS A 63 -16.99 16.39 -3.69
N PRO A 64 -15.67 16.63 -3.56
CA PRO A 64 -14.65 15.87 -4.29
C PRO A 64 -14.77 14.34 -4.19
N LEU A 65 -15.37 13.83 -3.11
CA LEU A 65 -15.68 12.40 -2.94
C LEU A 65 -16.68 11.85 -3.96
N HIS A 66 -17.57 12.67 -4.52
CA HIS A 66 -18.56 12.24 -5.50
C HIS A 66 -18.01 12.17 -6.93
N ASP A 67 -17.01 12.99 -7.26
CA ASP A 67 -16.60 13.24 -8.65
C ASP A 67 -15.23 12.62 -9.02
N ARG A 68 -14.39 12.21 -8.05
CA ARG A 68 -12.96 11.85 -8.30
C ARG A 68 -12.59 10.37 -8.32
N HIS A 69 -13.48 9.43 -8.03
CA HIS A 69 -13.08 8.03 -7.80
C HIS A 69 -12.51 7.27 -9.01
N THR A 70 -12.94 7.55 -10.25
CA THR A 70 -12.62 6.67 -11.39
C THR A 70 -11.22 6.87 -11.97
N ALA A 71 -10.71 8.11 -12.01
CA ALA A 71 -9.39 8.41 -12.57
C ALA A 71 -8.25 7.90 -11.65
N THR A 72 -8.51 7.83 -10.34
CA THR A 72 -7.51 7.43 -9.34
C THR A 72 -7.27 5.93 -9.33
N LEU A 73 -8.28 5.11 -9.64
CA LEU A 73 -8.11 3.65 -9.77
C LEU A 73 -7.16 3.29 -10.91
N GLU A 74 -7.29 3.94 -12.07
CA GLU A 74 -6.38 3.66 -13.20
C GLU A 74 -4.94 4.08 -12.88
N ARG A 75 -4.76 5.23 -12.23
CA ARG A 75 -3.44 5.66 -11.76
C ARG A 75 -2.84 4.70 -10.72
N THR A 76 -3.68 4.17 -9.83
CA THR A 76 -3.26 3.17 -8.82
C THR A 76 -2.81 1.88 -9.47
N ARG A 77 -3.56 1.39 -10.47
CA ARG A 77 -3.17 0.21 -11.27
C ARG A 77 -1.89 0.43 -12.06
N GLN A 78 -1.67 1.65 -12.55
CA GLN A 78 -0.42 2.01 -13.21
C GLN A 78 0.74 1.95 -12.23
N ILE A 79 0.63 2.59 -11.06
CA ILE A 79 1.66 2.55 -10.01
C ILE A 79 1.94 1.12 -9.57
N HIS A 80 0.89 0.30 -9.39
CA HIS A 80 1.05 -1.11 -9.02
C HIS A 80 1.79 -1.91 -10.10
N ARG A 81 1.56 -1.65 -11.39
CA ARG A 81 2.27 -2.30 -12.50
C ARG A 81 3.74 -1.88 -12.59
N GLU A 82 4.05 -0.64 -12.24
CA GLU A 82 5.41 -0.08 -12.27
C GLU A 82 6.18 -0.41 -10.98
N PHE A 83 5.49 -0.80 -9.91
CA PHE A 83 6.10 -1.15 -8.63
C PHE A 83 6.92 -2.43 -8.72
N SER A 84 8.19 -2.33 -8.37
CA SER A 84 9.09 -3.47 -8.23
C SER A 84 9.41 -3.71 -6.76
N ILE A 85 9.18 -4.92 -6.29
CA ILE A 85 9.54 -5.35 -4.93
C ILE A 85 11.04 -5.16 -4.68
N GLU A 86 11.87 -5.34 -5.71
CA GLU A 86 13.32 -5.17 -5.63
C GLU A 86 13.77 -3.74 -5.32
N SER A 87 12.87 -2.76 -5.48
CA SER A 87 13.14 -1.36 -5.11
C SER A 87 12.98 -1.09 -3.60
N LEU A 88 12.51 -2.07 -2.83
CA LEU A 88 12.30 -1.91 -1.40
C LEU A 88 13.61 -1.91 -0.63
N GLU A 89 13.70 -0.94 0.26
CA GLU A 89 14.85 -0.70 1.12
C GLU A 89 14.42 -0.85 2.58
N PHE A 90 15.08 -1.76 3.29
CA PHE A 90 14.79 -2.04 4.69
C PHE A 90 15.80 -1.37 5.60
N ASP A 91 15.31 -0.83 6.71
CA ASP A 91 16.20 -0.44 7.81
C ASP A 91 16.77 -1.72 8.44
N SER A 92 18.10 -1.79 8.55
CA SER A 92 18.83 -2.87 9.23
C SER A 92 18.29 -3.23 10.63
N ARG A 93 17.66 -2.30 11.35
CA ARG A 93 17.02 -2.58 12.65
C ARG A 93 15.79 -3.48 12.55
N ALA A 94 15.01 -3.38 11.48
CA ALA A 94 13.81 -4.18 11.27
C ALA A 94 14.13 -5.63 10.88
N SER A 95 15.28 -5.87 10.26
CA SER A 95 15.71 -7.19 9.78
C SER A 95 16.00 -8.17 10.93
N SER A 96 16.60 -7.72 12.05
CA SER A 96 16.91 -8.60 13.20
C SER A 96 15.70 -9.37 13.73
N ARG A 97 14.49 -8.78 13.68
CA ARG A 97 13.28 -9.41 14.24
C ARG A 97 12.60 -10.43 13.32
N LEU A 98 12.93 -10.44 12.03
CA LEU A 98 12.32 -11.35 11.05
C LEU A 98 13.08 -12.69 10.93
N PHE A 99 14.35 -12.73 11.36
CA PHE A 99 15.23 -13.88 11.12
C PHE A 99 15.78 -14.54 12.41
N ASP A 100 15.54 -13.95 13.59
CA ASP A 100 16.04 -14.48 14.88
C ASP A 100 15.13 -15.56 15.53
N ASN A 101 14.19 -16.16 14.80
CA ASN A 101 13.46 -17.35 15.25
C ASN A 101 14.01 -18.60 14.58
N ASN A 102 15.08 -19.16 15.15
CA ASN A 102 15.47 -20.55 14.98
C ASN A 102 15.92 -21.12 16.33
#